data_AF-A0A137SUC8-F1
#
_entry.id   AF-A0A137SUC8-F1
#
_cell.length_a   1.000
_cell.length_b   1.000
_cell.length_c   1.000
_cell.angle_alpha   90.00
_cell.angle_beta   90.00
_cell.angle_gamma   90.00
#
_symmetry.space_group_name_H-M   'P 1'
#
loop_
_entity.id
_entity.type
_entity.pdbx_description
1 polymer ?
#
loop_
_entity_poly.entity_id
_entity_poly.type
_entity_poly.pdbx_seq_one_letter_code
_entity_poly.pdbx_strand_id
1 'polypeptide(L)'
;AAWVGDTLDSNFWKDGVKLKDTVTDKTLKDEFNKAKVTDLGEGGTIEAPKAERKTEKAGDFKGNLKVEFSDGSSILVKDQTLHVKDHVLPGGDTNAPSDAIKVKFMLGEGVKVEKKDANSGRVIDVKKGDKAHPLEYATYLIKPNTNLGKYIHPTLHDTIFNLIDAKAIGGYENVKWKPDDKVVTNSNKVFTASAVKEGSPIVSYAPIVINKGESKTARPIAKNVPSNTSYHILDSFQAPHGINVTIDPSTGVITVFASEDALKQDIRVPVELRDSTTLQALVMDKPFLDISILDKSPGSDNQADKGFGVISFGAVPSRGDGAKLEEGYSKAYIFGYPDKTVRADGNVSRAEAVLMVSRLQEYDLSDTSKPVFADTKANTWYAGALNAAYKAGILEEKAGERFRPNDKMTRAELAKLISYIDKKNDAIAPFEDVKGHKFEAAINQCYGNNRIKGYPDGTFRPDSMIRRGEITSILNSLYNRKVRAEGLKGVTITNFIDISPRHWAYYEIIEASHNHYYRRMRPNDIEEIWLRVDK
;
A
#
# COMPACT_ATOMS: atom_id res chain seq x y z
N ALA A 1 -23.82 15.70 6.98
CA ALA A 1 -22.43 15.51 6.52
C ALA A 1 -22.33 14.16 5.84
N ALA A 2 -21.44 14.01 4.87
CA ALA A 2 -21.22 12.76 4.14
C ALA A 2 -19.75 12.35 4.20
N TRP A 3 -19.45 11.07 3.98
CA TRP A 3 -18.07 10.63 3.77
C TRP A 3 -17.63 10.84 2.33
N VAL A 4 -16.31 10.93 2.15
CA VAL A 4 -15.72 10.84 0.81
C VAL A 4 -16.16 9.55 0.12
N GLY A 5 -16.66 9.68 -1.10
CA GLY A 5 -17.14 8.59 -1.96
C GLY A 5 -18.57 8.11 -1.68
N ASP A 6 -19.31 8.73 -0.76
CA ASP A 6 -20.72 8.37 -0.54
C ASP A 6 -21.61 8.82 -1.71
N THR A 7 -22.62 8.01 -2.01
CA THR A 7 -23.70 8.43 -2.91
C THR A 7 -24.73 9.22 -2.12
N LEU A 8 -25.08 10.41 -2.59
CA LEU A 8 -26.07 11.28 -1.95
C LEU A 8 -27.43 11.09 -2.62
N ASP A 9 -28.39 10.53 -1.88
CA ASP A 9 -29.75 10.34 -2.36
C ASP A 9 -30.70 11.45 -1.88
N SER A 10 -31.99 11.35 -2.22
CA SER A 10 -32.99 12.33 -1.80
C SER A 10 -33.24 12.35 -0.29
N ASN A 11 -32.97 11.24 0.41
CA ASN A 11 -33.15 11.18 1.87
C ASN A 11 -32.01 11.92 2.57
N PHE A 12 -30.78 11.80 2.07
CA PHE A 12 -29.63 12.53 2.58
C PHE A 12 -29.88 14.05 2.63
N TRP A 13 -30.40 14.63 1.55
CA TRP A 13 -30.66 16.06 1.48
C TRP A 13 -31.80 16.49 2.40
N LYS A 14 -32.75 15.59 2.67
CA LYS A 14 -33.87 15.84 3.57
C LYS A 14 -33.41 16.05 5.00
N ASP A 15 -32.39 15.33 5.44
CA ASP A 15 -31.78 15.51 6.78
C ASP A 15 -31.13 16.89 6.96
N GLY A 16 -30.79 17.55 5.85
CA GLY A 16 -30.24 18.91 5.84
C GLY A 16 -31.27 20.02 6.03
N VAL A 17 -32.57 19.70 6.07
CA VAL A 17 -33.65 20.67 6.24
C VAL A 17 -34.52 20.27 7.42
N LYS A 18 -34.94 21.24 8.23
CA LYS A 18 -35.91 21.00 9.30
C LYS A 18 -36.96 22.09 9.38
N LEU A 19 -38.16 21.72 9.85
CA LEU A 19 -39.14 22.70 10.29
C LEU A 19 -38.60 23.46 11.51
N LYS A 20 -39.01 24.72 11.65
CA LYS A 20 -38.73 25.48 12.88
C LYS A 20 -39.38 24.78 14.06
N ASP A 21 -38.69 24.76 15.21
CA ASP A 21 -39.14 24.05 16.41
C ASP A 21 -40.49 24.59 16.95
N THR A 22 -40.87 25.81 16.57
CA THR A 22 -42.17 26.44 16.89
C THR A 22 -43.36 25.89 16.11
N VAL A 23 -43.14 25.08 15.08
CA VAL A 23 -44.23 24.50 14.26
C VAL A 23 -44.86 23.34 15.03
N THR A 24 -46.08 23.55 15.52
CA THR A 24 -46.86 22.53 16.24
C THR A 24 -47.90 21.82 15.37
N ASP A 25 -48.26 22.41 14.23
CA ASP A 25 -49.25 21.88 13.29
C ASP A 25 -48.83 20.50 12.75
N LYS A 26 -49.72 19.51 12.93
CA LYS A 26 -49.46 18.12 12.53
C LYS A 26 -49.50 17.93 11.01
N THR A 27 -50.40 18.63 10.33
CA THR A 27 -50.57 18.56 8.87
C THR A 27 -49.31 19.06 8.17
N LEU A 28 -48.74 20.17 8.65
CA LEU A 28 -47.48 20.71 8.12
C LEU A 28 -46.30 19.76 8.35
N LYS A 29 -46.25 19.08 9.51
CA LYS A 29 -45.24 18.05 9.78
C LYS A 29 -45.39 16.87 8.83
N ASP A 30 -46.61 16.39 8.62
CA ASP A 30 -46.88 15.26 7.73
C ASP A 30 -46.55 15.59 6.27
N GLU A 31 -46.84 16.80 5.80
CA GLU A 31 -46.46 17.24 4.44
C GLU A 31 -44.95 17.43 4.28
N PHE A 32 -44.28 18.03 5.26
CA PHE A 32 -42.81 18.11 5.25
C PHE A 32 -42.16 16.72 5.25
N ASN A 33 -42.72 15.77 6.00
CA ASN A 33 -42.26 14.38 6.04
C ASN A 33 -42.47 13.64 4.71
N LYS A 34 -43.33 14.11 3.81
CA LYS A 34 -43.47 13.58 2.45
C LYS A 34 -42.65 14.36 1.41
N ALA A 35 -42.20 15.56 1.75
CA ALA A 35 -41.49 16.42 0.82
C ALA A 35 -40.21 15.76 0.27
N LYS A 36 -39.93 16.03 -0.99
CA LYS A 36 -38.69 15.66 -1.67
C LYS A 36 -37.71 16.81 -1.58
N VAL A 37 -36.47 16.51 -1.18
CA VAL A 37 -35.39 17.50 -1.14
C VAL A 37 -34.37 17.17 -2.22
N THR A 38 -33.95 18.17 -2.98
CA THR A 38 -32.99 18.01 -4.08
C THR A 38 -31.94 19.11 -4.03
N ASP A 39 -30.70 18.76 -4.32
CA ASP A 39 -29.61 19.73 -4.42
C ASP A 39 -29.75 20.55 -5.70
N LEU A 40 -29.58 21.85 -5.57
CA LEU A 40 -29.54 22.77 -6.71
C LEU A 40 -28.11 23.24 -7.00
N GLY A 41 -27.13 22.82 -6.21
CA GLY A 41 -25.74 23.24 -6.35
C GLY A 41 -25.50 24.69 -5.88
N GLU A 42 -24.27 25.16 -6.04
CA GLU A 42 -23.86 26.50 -5.63
C GLU A 42 -24.53 27.59 -6.48
N GLY A 43 -25.31 28.46 -5.84
CA GLY A 43 -26.02 29.54 -6.52
C GLY A 43 -27.19 29.09 -7.41
N GLY A 44 -27.56 27.81 -7.40
CA GLY A 44 -28.70 27.30 -8.17
C GLY A 44 -30.05 27.83 -7.69
N THR A 45 -31.00 27.91 -8.62
CA THR A 45 -32.39 28.33 -8.36
C THR A 45 -33.36 27.21 -8.74
N ILE A 46 -34.63 27.35 -8.37
CA ILE A 46 -35.65 26.34 -8.70
C ILE A 46 -35.82 26.22 -10.22
N GLU A 47 -35.74 27.34 -10.93
CA GLU A 47 -35.90 27.44 -12.38
C GLU A 47 -34.62 27.09 -13.15
N ALA A 48 -33.45 27.32 -12.53
CA ALA A 48 -32.14 27.07 -13.12
C ALA A 48 -31.21 26.37 -12.10
N PRO A 49 -31.34 25.03 -11.94
CA PRO A 49 -30.43 24.26 -11.09
C PRO A 49 -29.00 24.27 -11.65
N LYS A 50 -28.02 24.15 -10.76
CA LYS A 50 -26.60 24.00 -11.08
C LYS A 50 -26.13 22.57 -10.80
N ALA A 51 -24.86 22.30 -11.08
CA ALA A 51 -24.27 20.99 -10.83
C ALA A 51 -24.41 20.60 -9.36
N GLU A 52 -24.92 19.40 -9.12
CA GLU A 52 -25.04 18.83 -7.78
C GLU A 52 -23.67 18.68 -7.13
N ARG A 53 -23.65 18.88 -5.81
CA ARG A 53 -22.43 18.73 -5.01
C ARG A 53 -22.07 17.26 -4.90
N LYS A 54 -20.77 16.99 -4.98
CA LYS A 54 -20.21 15.63 -4.99
C LYS A 54 -19.39 15.36 -3.74
N THR A 55 -19.17 14.07 -3.46
CA THR A 55 -18.40 13.57 -2.32
C THR A 55 -17.01 13.05 -2.73
N GLU A 56 -16.54 13.33 -3.95
CA GLU A 56 -15.26 12.79 -4.46
C GLU A 56 -14.04 13.27 -3.65
N LYS A 57 -14.16 14.38 -2.92
CA LYS A 57 -13.09 14.97 -2.10
C LYS A 57 -13.66 15.57 -0.80
N ALA A 58 -12.91 15.47 0.29
CA ALA A 58 -13.25 16.13 1.55
C ALA A 58 -13.22 17.65 1.41
N GLY A 59 -14.13 18.33 2.09
CA GLY A 59 -14.30 19.78 2.04
C GLY A 59 -15.70 20.24 2.41
N ASP A 60 -15.86 21.56 2.46
CA ASP A 60 -17.15 22.21 2.70
C ASP A 60 -17.66 22.84 1.41
N PHE A 61 -18.86 22.43 0.98
CA PHE A 61 -19.44 22.84 -0.30
C PHE A 61 -20.79 23.52 -0.09
N LYS A 62 -20.83 24.83 -0.38
CA LYS A 62 -22.06 25.62 -0.29
C LYS A 62 -22.99 25.33 -1.46
N GLY A 63 -24.30 25.35 -1.20
CA GLY A 63 -25.31 25.11 -2.22
C GLY A 63 -26.72 25.37 -1.71
N ASN A 64 -27.65 25.47 -2.65
CA ASN A 64 -29.06 25.66 -2.34
C ASN A 64 -29.81 24.33 -2.46
N LEU A 65 -30.89 24.16 -1.70
CA LEU A 65 -31.78 23.01 -1.77
C LEU A 65 -33.17 23.43 -2.24
N LYS A 66 -33.82 22.59 -3.04
CA LYS A 66 -35.25 22.66 -3.33
C LYS A 66 -35.99 21.69 -2.41
N VAL A 67 -36.97 22.18 -1.69
CA VAL A 67 -37.97 21.35 -0.98
C VAL A 67 -39.25 21.38 -1.79
N GLU A 68 -39.70 20.23 -2.27
CA GLU A 68 -40.88 20.09 -3.12
C GLU A 68 -41.95 19.26 -2.40
N PHE A 69 -43.17 19.78 -2.35
CA PHE A 69 -44.30 19.19 -1.64
C PHE A 69 -45.21 18.39 -2.58
N SER A 70 -46.11 17.61 -2.00
CA SER A 70 -46.99 16.69 -2.75
C SER A 70 -47.99 17.41 -3.68
N ASP A 71 -48.32 18.67 -3.37
CA ASP A 71 -49.17 19.54 -4.18
C ASP A 71 -48.42 20.25 -5.33
N GLY A 72 -47.12 19.98 -5.49
CA GLY A 72 -46.25 20.58 -6.51
C GLY A 72 -45.68 21.95 -6.12
N SER A 73 -46.03 22.50 -4.95
CA SER A 73 -45.39 23.71 -4.43
C SER A 73 -43.94 23.44 -4.02
N SER A 74 -43.10 24.48 -4.02
CA SER A 74 -41.69 24.32 -3.61
C SER A 74 -41.11 25.53 -2.91
N ILE A 75 -40.11 25.28 -2.06
CA ILE A 75 -39.37 26.28 -1.29
C ILE A 75 -37.88 26.15 -1.58
N LEU A 76 -37.23 27.30 -1.78
CA LEU A 76 -35.77 27.41 -1.92
C LEU A 76 -35.13 27.61 -0.55
N VAL A 77 -34.23 26.72 -0.16
CA VAL A 77 -33.42 26.83 1.05
C VAL A 77 -32.00 27.21 0.64
N LYS A 78 -31.56 28.42 0.98
CA LYS A 78 -30.28 28.98 0.54
C LYS A 78 -29.12 28.63 1.48
N ASP A 79 -27.91 28.73 0.95
CA ASP A 79 -26.65 28.75 1.71
C ASP A 79 -26.42 27.53 2.62
N GLN A 80 -26.90 26.36 2.20
CA GLN A 80 -26.66 25.11 2.92
C GLN A 80 -25.26 24.58 2.64
N THR A 81 -24.59 24.05 3.66
CA THR A 81 -23.22 23.52 3.52
C THR A 81 -23.23 22.00 3.57
N LEU A 82 -22.73 21.37 2.50
CA LEU A 82 -22.40 19.96 2.50
C LEU A 82 -20.98 19.81 3.07
N HIS A 83 -20.89 19.23 4.27
CA HIS A 83 -19.63 18.81 4.85
C HIS A 83 -19.27 17.42 4.34
N VAL A 84 -18.22 17.30 3.53
CA VAL A 84 -17.65 16.02 3.08
C VAL A 84 -16.40 15.73 3.89
N LYS A 85 -16.36 14.56 4.53
CA LYS A 85 -15.35 14.20 5.52
C LYS A 85 -14.55 12.96 5.09
N ASP A 86 -13.25 12.98 5.37
CA ASP A 86 -12.38 11.81 5.24
C ASP A 86 -12.83 10.69 6.19
N HIS A 87 -12.49 9.43 5.90
CA HIS A 87 -13.04 8.28 6.65
C HIS A 87 -12.53 8.16 8.09
N VAL A 88 -11.53 8.95 8.48
CA VAL A 88 -10.98 9.00 9.84
C VAL A 88 -10.90 10.46 10.28
N LEU A 89 -11.64 10.81 11.32
CA LEU A 89 -11.77 12.18 11.83
C LEU A 89 -11.36 12.27 13.30
N PRO A 90 -10.93 13.45 13.77
CA PRO A 90 -10.72 13.70 15.19
C PRO A 90 -11.96 13.34 16.01
N GLY A 91 -11.76 12.76 17.21
CA GLY A 91 -12.85 12.27 18.07
C GLY A 91 -13.88 13.32 18.52
N GLY A 92 -13.59 14.62 18.33
CA GLY A 92 -14.46 15.74 18.67
C GLY A 92 -14.99 16.52 17.46
N ASP A 93 -14.88 15.98 16.24
CA ASP A 93 -15.42 16.65 15.05
C ASP A 93 -16.95 16.69 15.11
N THR A 94 -17.51 17.89 15.30
CA THR A 94 -18.96 18.10 15.43
C THR A 94 -19.71 17.95 14.11
N ASN A 95 -19.00 17.95 12.98
CA ASN A 95 -19.56 17.83 11.64
C ASN A 95 -19.28 16.44 11.04
N ALA A 96 -18.98 15.44 11.87
CA ALA A 96 -18.88 14.06 11.42
C ALA A 96 -20.25 13.55 10.92
N PRO A 97 -20.29 12.68 9.89
CA PRO A 97 -21.49 11.96 9.51
C PRO A 97 -22.10 11.18 10.69
N SER A 98 -23.43 11.07 10.73
CA SER A 98 -24.17 10.52 11.88
C SER A 98 -23.93 9.04 12.14
N ASP A 99 -23.47 8.31 11.13
CA ASP A 99 -23.10 6.90 11.20
C ASP A 99 -21.65 6.67 11.68
N ALA A 100 -20.91 7.75 11.99
CA ALA A 100 -19.53 7.66 12.46
C ALA A 100 -19.42 6.82 13.74
N ILE A 101 -18.48 5.88 13.71
CA ILE A 101 -18.18 5.02 14.84
C ILE A 101 -17.06 5.66 15.66
N LYS A 102 -17.31 5.88 16.96
CA LYS A 102 -16.30 6.32 17.91
C LYS A 102 -15.36 5.17 18.24
N VAL A 103 -14.11 5.27 17.81
CA VAL A 103 -13.08 4.23 17.95
C VAL A 103 -11.97 4.72 18.88
N LYS A 104 -11.63 3.89 19.86
CA LYS A 104 -10.60 4.17 20.86
C LYS A 104 -9.29 3.47 20.51
N PHE A 105 -8.19 4.17 20.69
CA PHE A 105 -6.84 3.62 20.58
C PHE A 105 -6.16 3.67 21.94
N MET A 106 -5.81 2.50 22.44
CA MET A 106 -5.31 2.27 23.78
C MET A 106 -3.83 1.85 23.73
N LEU A 107 -3.06 2.22 24.75
CA LEU A 107 -1.70 1.72 24.98
C LEU A 107 -1.76 0.68 26.10
N GLY A 108 -1.42 -0.55 25.77
CA GLY A 108 -1.29 -1.67 26.69
C GLY A 108 0.15 -1.89 27.13
N GLU A 109 0.45 -3.12 27.55
CA GLU A 109 1.73 -3.51 28.14
C GLU A 109 2.93 -3.20 27.24
N GLY A 110 3.98 -2.62 27.82
CA GLY A 110 5.26 -2.45 27.16
C GLY A 110 5.30 -1.40 26.04
N VAL A 111 4.23 -0.62 25.86
CA VAL A 111 4.13 0.38 24.78
C VAL A 111 4.15 1.79 25.33
N LYS A 112 4.76 2.72 24.60
CA LYS A 112 4.72 4.16 24.82
C LYS A 112 4.43 4.92 23.53
N VAL A 113 3.92 6.13 23.66
CA VAL A 113 3.87 7.13 22.60
C VAL A 113 4.56 8.40 23.09
N GLU A 114 5.42 8.96 22.26
CA GLU A 114 6.20 10.16 22.55
C GLU A 114 5.61 11.35 21.81
N LYS A 115 5.16 12.37 22.55
CA LYS A 115 4.81 13.66 21.95
C LYS A 115 6.09 14.45 21.76
N LYS A 116 6.33 14.88 20.52
CA LYS A 116 7.48 15.72 20.18
C LYS A 116 7.05 17.16 19.95
N ASP A 117 7.90 18.08 20.32
CA ASP A 117 7.77 19.48 19.92
C ASP A 117 7.96 19.59 18.40
N ALA A 118 7.03 20.28 17.73
CA ALA A 118 6.99 20.33 16.27
C ALA A 118 8.21 21.04 15.65
N ASN A 119 8.85 21.95 16.38
CA ASN A 119 9.94 22.77 15.87
C ASN A 119 11.31 22.15 16.17
N SER A 120 11.51 21.61 17.37
CA SER A 120 12.80 21.07 17.82
C SER A 120 12.92 19.55 17.67
N GLY A 121 11.81 18.83 17.47
CA GLY A 121 11.78 17.37 17.45
C GLY A 121 12.04 16.71 18.82
N ARG A 122 12.22 17.52 19.88
CA ARG A 122 12.49 17.03 21.24
C ARG A 122 11.24 16.38 21.81
N VAL A 123 11.40 15.25 22.50
CA VAL A 123 10.31 14.63 23.26
C VAL A 123 9.93 15.54 24.43
N ILE A 124 8.65 15.93 24.48
CA ILE A 124 8.08 16.81 25.50
C ILE A 124 7.09 16.11 26.43
N ASP A 125 6.52 14.99 26.00
CA ASP A 125 5.63 14.16 26.82
C ASP A 125 5.74 12.69 26.38
N VAL A 126 5.55 11.76 27.31
CA VAL A 126 5.60 10.32 27.06
C VAL A 126 4.43 9.66 27.76
N LYS A 127 3.46 9.17 26.98
CA LYS A 127 2.37 8.35 27.47
C LYS A 127 2.79 6.89 27.43
N LYS A 128 2.68 6.18 28.55
CA LYS A 128 3.01 4.75 28.66
C LYS A 128 1.74 3.96 28.91
N GLY A 129 1.62 2.81 28.25
CA GLY A 129 0.54 1.88 28.46
C GLY A 129 0.78 0.98 29.67
N ASP A 130 -0.32 0.43 30.20
CA ASP A 130 -0.34 -0.48 31.33
C ASP A 130 -1.06 -1.78 30.93
N LYS A 131 -0.62 -2.91 31.51
CA LYS A 131 -1.19 -4.23 31.20
C LYS A 131 -2.60 -4.38 31.76
N ALA A 132 -2.81 -3.97 33.01
CA ALA A 132 -4.07 -4.18 33.72
C ALA A 132 -5.11 -3.13 33.32
N HIS A 133 -4.68 -1.90 33.07
CA HIS A 133 -5.52 -0.77 32.74
C HIS A 133 -4.95 -0.01 31.52
N PRO A 134 -5.14 -0.51 30.29
CA PRO A 134 -4.65 0.16 29.10
C PRO A 134 -5.04 1.63 29.05
N LEU A 135 -4.08 2.49 28.69
CA LEU A 135 -4.25 3.94 28.67
C LEU A 135 -4.91 4.38 27.36
N GLU A 136 -6.04 5.09 27.42
CA GLU A 136 -6.63 5.70 26.21
C GLU A 136 -5.68 6.79 25.68
N TYR A 137 -5.11 6.57 24.50
CA TYR A 137 -4.23 7.52 23.85
C TYR A 137 -5.00 8.56 23.07
N ALA A 138 -5.91 8.08 22.22
CA ALA A 138 -6.69 8.90 21.30
C ALA A 138 -8.02 8.23 20.97
N THR A 139 -9.00 9.05 20.60
CA THR A 139 -10.29 8.63 20.08
C THR A 139 -10.53 9.32 18.74
N TYR A 140 -11.04 8.57 17.77
CA TYR A 140 -11.38 9.05 16.42
C TYR A 140 -12.82 8.69 16.07
N LEU A 141 -13.42 9.45 15.16
CA LEU A 141 -14.70 9.15 14.52
C LEU A 141 -14.40 8.55 13.15
N ILE A 142 -14.90 7.35 12.89
CA ILE A 142 -14.47 6.55 11.73
C ILE A 142 -15.69 6.08 10.94
N LYS A 143 -15.59 6.16 9.61
CA LYS A 143 -16.61 5.60 8.70
C LYS A 143 -16.77 4.09 8.93
N PRO A 144 -18.00 3.58 9.08
CA PRO A 144 -18.24 2.13 9.19
C PRO A 144 -17.57 1.33 8.08
N ASN A 145 -17.08 0.14 8.41
CA ASN A 145 -16.40 -0.80 7.50
C ASN A 145 -15.06 -0.32 6.92
N THR A 146 -14.50 0.78 7.43
CA THR A 146 -13.15 1.21 7.06
C THR A 146 -12.12 0.23 7.60
N ASN A 147 -11.27 -0.32 6.72
CA ASN A 147 -10.12 -1.11 7.14
C ASN A 147 -8.94 -0.19 7.47
N LEU A 148 -8.69 0.03 8.76
CA LEU A 148 -7.67 0.97 9.24
C LEU A 148 -6.23 0.51 8.99
N GLY A 149 -6.02 -0.78 8.69
CA GLY A 149 -4.72 -1.29 8.27
C GLY A 149 -4.39 -0.99 6.80
N LYS A 150 -5.41 -0.66 5.99
CA LYS A 150 -5.28 -0.36 4.55
C LYS A 150 -5.58 1.09 4.22
N TYR A 151 -6.44 1.75 4.99
CA TYR A 151 -6.79 3.15 4.78
C TYR A 151 -5.60 4.06 5.06
N ILE A 152 -5.19 4.79 4.03
CA ILE A 152 -4.13 5.79 4.08
C ILE A 152 -4.79 7.16 4.20
N HIS A 153 -4.50 7.89 5.28
CA HIS A 153 -5.08 9.21 5.48
C HIS A 153 -4.65 10.15 4.34
N PRO A 154 -5.56 10.84 3.64
CA PRO A 154 -5.23 11.61 2.43
C PRO A 154 -4.16 12.69 2.63
N THR A 155 -4.24 13.44 3.73
CA THR A 155 -3.27 14.51 4.06
C THR A 155 -1.99 14.02 4.72
N LEU A 156 -2.08 13.00 5.58
CA LEU A 156 -0.95 12.54 6.39
C LEU A 156 -0.19 11.38 5.75
N HIS A 157 -0.73 10.83 4.65
CA HIS A 157 -0.15 9.78 3.81
C HIS A 157 0.28 8.51 4.56
N ASP A 158 -0.40 8.19 5.66
CA ASP A 158 -0.10 7.00 6.46
C ASP A 158 -1.38 6.44 7.13
N THR A 159 -1.29 5.22 7.67
CA THR A 159 -2.39 4.60 8.44
C THR A 159 -2.47 5.21 9.85
N ILE A 160 -3.65 5.17 10.45
CA ILE A 160 -3.85 5.72 11.80
C ILE A 160 -2.97 5.02 12.85
N PHE A 161 -2.74 3.71 12.72
CA PHE A 161 -1.86 2.95 13.61
C PHE A 161 -0.41 3.45 13.58
N ASN A 162 0.04 3.82 12.38
CA ASN A 162 1.38 4.33 12.15
C ASN A 162 1.53 5.79 12.59
N LEU A 163 0.47 6.60 12.42
CA LEU A 163 0.43 8.00 12.87
C LEU A 163 0.44 8.14 14.39
N ILE A 164 -0.10 7.16 15.12
CA ILE A 164 -0.02 7.13 16.58
C ILE A 164 1.43 6.94 17.07
N ASP A 165 2.32 6.37 16.25
CA ASP A 165 3.75 6.17 16.57
C ASP A 165 3.99 5.43 17.91
N ALA A 166 3.21 4.36 18.13
CA ALA A 166 3.38 3.49 19.28
C ALA A 166 4.71 2.72 19.21
N LYS A 167 5.53 2.85 20.27
CA LYS A 167 6.87 2.26 20.38
C LYS A 167 6.99 1.38 21.60
N ALA A 168 7.88 0.39 21.52
CA ALA A 168 8.20 -0.41 22.68
C ALA A 168 8.97 0.41 23.73
N ILE A 169 8.68 0.15 25.00
CA ILE A 169 9.48 0.59 26.14
C ILE A 169 10.74 -0.29 26.20
N GLY A 170 11.84 0.20 26.78
CA GLY A 170 13.05 -0.62 26.95
C GLY A 170 12.76 -1.95 27.65
N GLY A 171 13.34 -3.04 27.13
CA GLY A 171 13.04 -4.41 27.56
C GLY A 171 11.76 -5.00 26.94
N TYR A 172 11.15 -4.33 25.97
CA TYR A 172 10.06 -4.83 25.15
C TYR A 172 10.37 -4.64 23.66
N GLU A 173 9.72 -5.43 22.80
CA GLU A 173 9.83 -5.40 21.35
C GLU A 173 8.51 -5.75 20.66
N ASN A 174 8.46 -5.63 19.33
CA ASN A 174 7.34 -6.08 18.49
C ASN A 174 5.97 -5.50 18.88
N VAL A 175 5.85 -4.16 18.85
CA VAL A 175 4.56 -3.49 19.07
C VAL A 175 3.54 -3.97 18.05
N LYS A 176 2.39 -4.45 18.52
CA LYS A 176 1.25 -4.87 17.71
C LYS A 176 -0.03 -4.27 18.23
N TRP A 177 -0.91 -3.90 17.31
CA TRP A 177 -2.27 -3.48 17.62
C TRP A 177 -3.20 -4.70 17.62
N LYS A 178 -4.09 -4.81 18.60
CA LYS A 178 -5.18 -5.79 18.66
C LYS A 178 -6.55 -5.11 18.73
N PRO A 179 -7.63 -5.73 18.22
CA PRO A 179 -7.66 -7.03 17.52
C PRO A 179 -6.97 -6.97 16.16
N ASP A 180 -6.61 -8.11 15.59
CA ASP A 180 -5.91 -8.17 14.28
C ASP A 180 -6.80 -7.73 13.12
N ASP A 181 -8.10 -8.03 13.22
CA ASP A 181 -9.08 -7.46 12.29
C ASP A 181 -9.14 -5.94 12.50
N LYS A 182 -8.75 -5.21 11.45
CA LYS A 182 -8.68 -3.74 11.44
C LYS A 182 -9.92 -3.09 10.82
N VAL A 183 -10.93 -3.87 10.47
CA VAL A 183 -12.19 -3.36 9.94
C VAL A 183 -13.03 -2.83 11.09
N VAL A 184 -13.39 -1.56 11.02
CA VAL A 184 -14.20 -0.90 12.05
C VAL A 184 -15.66 -1.27 11.90
N THR A 185 -16.24 -1.78 12.97
CA THR A 185 -17.65 -2.18 13.05
C THR A 185 -18.24 -1.80 14.40
N ASN A 186 -19.53 -2.08 14.60
CA ASN A 186 -20.15 -1.84 15.90
C ASN A 186 -19.63 -2.76 17.03
N SER A 187 -19.00 -3.88 16.70
CA SER A 187 -18.35 -4.79 17.65
C SER A 187 -16.85 -4.56 17.77
N ASN A 188 -16.22 -3.93 16.76
CA ASN A 188 -14.77 -3.66 16.73
C ASN A 188 -14.48 -2.15 16.81
N LYS A 189 -14.48 -1.62 18.04
CA LYS A 189 -14.33 -0.17 18.33
C LYS A 189 -13.11 0.19 19.17
N VAL A 190 -12.31 -0.78 19.60
CA VAL A 190 -11.20 -0.54 20.51
C VAL A 190 -9.98 -1.26 19.98
N PHE A 191 -8.92 -0.50 19.70
CA PHE A 191 -7.63 -1.03 19.31
C PHE A 191 -6.60 -0.78 20.39
N THR A 192 -5.93 -1.83 20.86
CA THR A 192 -4.91 -1.74 21.90
C THR A 192 -3.55 -2.10 21.35
N ALA A 193 -2.57 -1.21 21.46
CA ALA A 193 -1.18 -1.50 21.15
C ALA A 193 -0.51 -2.18 22.35
N SER A 194 0.10 -3.34 22.14
CA SER A 194 0.90 -4.03 23.16
C SER A 194 2.23 -4.46 22.56
N ALA A 195 3.27 -4.53 23.39
CA ALA A 195 4.58 -5.04 23.04
C ALA A 195 4.87 -6.30 23.87
N VAL A 196 5.78 -7.12 23.38
CA VAL A 196 6.19 -8.36 24.05
C VAL A 196 7.49 -8.10 24.80
N LYS A 197 7.65 -8.69 25.98
CA LYS A 197 8.90 -8.54 26.74
C LYS A 197 10.05 -9.14 25.93
N GLU A 198 11.19 -8.48 25.90
CA GLU A 198 12.38 -8.97 25.20
C GLU A 198 12.76 -10.36 25.73
N GLY A 199 13.04 -11.29 24.81
CA GLY A 199 13.27 -12.70 25.16
C GLY A 199 12.02 -13.54 25.38
N SER A 200 10.81 -12.98 25.23
CA SER A 200 9.59 -13.80 25.23
C SER A 200 9.59 -14.83 24.09
N PRO A 201 8.97 -16.00 24.29
CA PRO A 201 8.82 -17.01 23.24
C PRO A 201 8.04 -16.45 22.05
N ILE A 202 8.61 -16.56 20.86
CA ILE A 202 7.97 -16.19 19.60
C ILE A 202 7.78 -17.47 18.79
N VAL A 203 6.55 -17.70 18.35
CA VAL A 203 6.21 -18.77 17.40
C VAL A 203 5.34 -18.16 16.32
N SER A 204 5.53 -18.61 15.08
CA SER A 204 4.72 -18.20 13.94
C SER A 204 4.69 -19.30 12.89
N TYR A 205 3.67 -19.30 12.04
CA TYR A 205 3.55 -20.23 10.92
C TYR A 205 3.44 -19.46 9.61
N ALA A 206 4.06 -19.97 8.55
CA ALA A 206 3.81 -19.49 7.20
C ALA A 206 2.41 -19.95 6.75
N PRO A 207 1.63 -19.10 6.03
CA PRO A 207 0.32 -19.48 5.54
C PRO A 207 0.41 -20.63 4.55
N ILE A 208 -0.63 -21.47 4.49
CA ILE A 208 -0.70 -22.59 3.54
C ILE A 208 -1.95 -22.53 2.68
N VAL A 209 -1.83 -22.93 1.41
CA VAL A 209 -2.96 -23.19 0.51
C VAL A 209 -3.08 -24.71 0.33
N ILE A 210 -4.31 -25.23 0.39
CA ILE A 210 -4.65 -26.65 0.31
C ILE A 210 -5.85 -26.87 -0.63
N ASN A 211 -5.81 -27.89 -1.49
CA ASN A 211 -7.00 -28.28 -2.26
C ASN A 211 -7.83 -29.32 -1.50
N LYS A 212 -9.10 -29.46 -1.87
CA LYS A 212 -9.92 -30.58 -1.37
C LYS A 212 -9.31 -31.93 -1.71
N GLY A 213 -9.36 -32.86 -0.77
CA GLY A 213 -8.75 -34.18 -0.83
C GLY A 213 -7.23 -34.21 -0.57
N GLU A 214 -6.60 -33.10 -0.19
CA GLU A 214 -5.15 -33.03 0.09
C GLU A 214 -4.83 -32.94 1.59
N SER A 215 -3.58 -33.28 1.93
CA SER A 215 -2.96 -33.05 3.24
C SER A 215 -1.70 -32.21 3.09
N LYS A 216 -1.46 -31.26 4.00
CA LYS A 216 -0.28 -30.39 3.99
C LYS A 216 0.21 -30.10 5.41
N THR A 217 1.53 -29.93 5.54
CA THR A 217 2.18 -29.61 6.82
C THR A 217 2.71 -28.17 6.85
N ALA A 218 2.66 -27.55 8.02
CA ALA A 218 3.24 -26.25 8.30
C ALA A 218 4.18 -26.35 9.51
N ARG A 219 5.45 -25.97 9.31
CA ARG A 219 6.45 -25.96 10.37
C ARG A 219 6.49 -24.58 11.06
N PRO A 220 6.58 -24.52 12.40
CA PRO A 220 6.69 -23.25 13.09
C PRO A 220 8.08 -22.63 12.91
N ILE A 221 8.12 -21.31 12.82
CA ILE A 221 9.33 -20.51 13.04
C ILE A 221 9.30 -20.07 14.51
N ALA A 222 10.15 -20.71 15.32
CA ALA A 222 10.21 -20.52 16.77
C ALA A 222 11.51 -19.80 17.19
N LYS A 223 11.42 -18.85 18.13
CA LYS A 223 12.55 -18.15 18.77
C LYS A 223 12.29 -18.02 20.27
N ASN A 224 13.34 -18.15 21.08
CA ASN A 224 13.26 -18.03 22.54
C ASN A 224 12.19 -18.93 23.19
N VAL A 225 11.87 -20.07 22.58
CA VAL A 225 10.93 -21.04 23.14
C VAL A 225 11.69 -21.94 24.12
N PRO A 226 11.35 -21.96 25.42
CA PRO A 226 11.99 -22.83 26.40
C PRO A 226 11.84 -24.30 26.01
N SER A 227 12.86 -25.11 26.29
CA SER A 227 12.88 -26.54 25.93
C SER A 227 11.78 -27.36 26.62
N ASN A 228 11.21 -26.88 27.72
CA ASN A 228 10.08 -27.46 28.45
C ASN A 228 8.72 -26.91 27.98
N THR A 229 8.62 -26.44 26.74
CA THR A 229 7.36 -25.90 26.19
C THR A 229 6.74 -26.90 25.22
N SER A 230 5.42 -27.03 25.29
CA SER A 230 4.62 -27.86 24.36
C SER A 230 3.66 -27.01 23.54
N TYR A 231 3.39 -27.43 22.31
CA TYR A 231 2.51 -26.75 21.35
C TYR A 231 1.13 -27.39 21.34
N HIS A 232 0.08 -26.58 21.40
CA HIS A 232 -1.31 -27.05 21.40
C HIS A 232 -2.14 -26.21 20.45
N ILE A 233 -3.11 -26.81 19.75
CA ILE A 233 -4.18 -26.02 19.13
C ILE A 233 -5.07 -25.56 20.28
N LEU A 234 -5.54 -24.31 20.23
CA LEU A 234 -6.41 -23.78 21.28
C LEU A 234 -7.63 -24.69 21.48
N ASP A 235 -7.91 -25.11 22.72
CA ASP A 235 -8.99 -26.08 23.00
C ASP A 235 -10.38 -25.61 22.54
N SER A 236 -10.58 -24.29 22.42
CA SER A 236 -11.84 -23.71 21.91
C SER A 236 -11.93 -23.66 20.38
N PHE A 237 -10.86 -24.00 19.65
CA PHE A 237 -10.88 -24.05 18.19
C PHE A 237 -11.69 -25.25 17.71
N GLN A 238 -12.73 -24.98 16.93
CA GLN A 238 -13.47 -26.02 16.22
C GLN A 238 -13.13 -25.93 14.74
N ALA A 239 -12.53 -27.01 14.21
CA ALA A 239 -12.23 -27.10 12.80
C ALA A 239 -13.56 -27.10 12.00
N PRO A 240 -13.64 -26.35 10.90
CA PRO A 240 -14.82 -26.37 10.04
C PRO A 240 -15.12 -27.77 9.47
N HIS A 241 -16.35 -27.99 9.04
CA HIS A 241 -16.76 -29.26 8.42
C HIS A 241 -15.83 -29.66 7.26
N GLY A 242 -15.42 -30.92 7.24
CA GLY A 242 -14.50 -31.47 6.26
C GLY A 242 -13.01 -31.13 6.48
N ILE A 243 -12.64 -30.46 7.58
CA ILE A 243 -11.25 -30.09 7.88
C ILE A 243 -10.78 -30.78 9.15
N ASN A 244 -9.64 -31.47 9.05
CA ASN A 244 -8.93 -32.04 10.18
C ASN A 244 -7.59 -31.33 10.37
N VAL A 245 -7.34 -30.86 11.59
CA VAL A 245 -6.07 -30.19 11.95
C VAL A 245 -5.47 -30.88 13.16
N THR A 246 -4.20 -31.27 13.06
CA THR A 246 -3.43 -31.83 14.17
C THR A 246 -2.14 -31.05 14.37
N ILE A 247 -1.60 -31.07 15.58
CA ILE A 247 -0.31 -30.46 15.92
C ILE A 247 0.55 -31.48 16.67
N ASP A 248 1.83 -31.58 16.31
CA ASP A 248 2.82 -32.30 17.11
C ASP A 248 3.20 -31.44 18.32
N PRO A 249 2.94 -31.88 19.57
CA PRO A 249 3.20 -31.07 20.75
C PRO A 249 4.67 -30.78 21.03
N SER A 250 5.59 -31.56 20.47
CA SER A 250 7.03 -31.43 20.68
C SER A 250 7.70 -30.54 19.64
N THR A 251 7.27 -30.66 18.38
CA THR A 251 7.87 -29.92 17.25
C THR A 251 7.04 -28.72 16.82
N GLY A 252 5.78 -28.64 17.24
CA GLY A 252 4.80 -27.67 16.82
C GLY A 252 4.38 -27.80 15.35
N VAL A 253 4.76 -28.87 14.65
CA VAL A 253 4.38 -29.07 13.25
C VAL A 253 2.87 -29.31 13.15
N ILE A 254 2.19 -28.48 12.36
CA ILE A 254 0.76 -28.63 12.11
C ILE A 254 0.55 -29.43 10.83
N THR A 255 -0.38 -30.38 10.86
CA THR A 255 -0.86 -31.09 9.68
C THR A 255 -2.33 -30.76 9.46
N VAL A 256 -2.67 -30.36 8.25
CA VAL A 256 -4.04 -30.03 7.84
C VAL A 256 -4.45 -30.98 6.72
N PHE A 257 -5.61 -31.61 6.87
CA PHE A 257 -6.27 -32.38 5.82
C PHE A 257 -7.62 -31.75 5.50
N ALA A 258 -7.89 -31.55 4.21
CA ALA A 258 -9.18 -31.11 3.72
C ALA A 258 -9.85 -32.24 2.94
N SER A 259 -11.03 -32.70 3.35
CA SER A 259 -11.80 -33.71 2.62
C SER A 259 -12.49 -33.13 1.38
N GLU A 260 -13.07 -33.99 0.54
CA GLU A 260 -13.72 -33.59 -0.72
C GLU A 260 -14.97 -32.72 -0.52
N ASP A 261 -15.63 -32.84 0.63
CA ASP A 261 -16.80 -32.08 1.07
C ASP A 261 -16.45 -30.79 1.81
N ALA A 262 -15.17 -30.50 2.05
CA ALA A 262 -14.74 -29.26 2.69
C ALA A 262 -15.21 -28.01 1.92
N LEU A 263 -15.57 -26.94 2.63
CA LEU A 263 -15.95 -25.68 1.99
C LEU A 263 -14.71 -24.87 1.56
N LYS A 264 -14.84 -24.16 0.45
CA LYS A 264 -13.86 -23.16 0.02
C LYS A 264 -13.92 -21.97 0.98
N GLN A 265 -12.89 -21.81 1.79
CA GLN A 265 -12.82 -20.73 2.79
C GLN A 265 -11.39 -20.53 3.27
N ASP A 266 -11.17 -19.38 3.93
CA ASP A 266 -9.97 -19.14 4.71
C ASP A 266 -10.20 -19.54 6.17
N ILE A 267 -9.22 -20.22 6.77
CA ILE A 267 -9.26 -20.71 8.15
C ILE A 267 -8.04 -20.18 8.90
N ARG A 268 -8.25 -19.75 10.15
CA ARG A 268 -7.17 -19.40 11.06
C ARG A 268 -7.12 -20.39 12.22
N VAL A 269 -6.04 -21.16 12.32
CA VAL A 269 -5.83 -22.14 13.39
C VAL A 269 -5.01 -21.49 14.52
N PRO A 270 -5.60 -21.18 15.67
CA PRO A 270 -4.88 -20.65 16.83
C PRO A 270 -4.07 -21.75 17.53
N VAL A 271 -2.86 -21.40 17.95
CA VAL A 271 -1.87 -22.26 18.59
C VAL A 271 -1.45 -21.62 19.90
N GLU A 272 -1.36 -22.42 20.96
CA GLU A 272 -0.90 -22.05 22.28
C GLU A 272 0.43 -22.73 22.60
N LEU A 273 1.29 -22.01 23.31
CA LEU A 273 2.44 -22.60 23.98
C LEU A 273 2.09 -22.80 25.45
N ARG A 274 2.23 -24.03 25.93
CA ARG A 274 2.03 -24.39 27.33
C ARG A 274 3.35 -24.82 27.92
N ASP A 275 3.69 -24.25 29.07
CA ASP A 275 4.76 -24.79 29.90
C ASP A 275 4.39 -26.24 30.27
N SER A 276 5.21 -27.22 29.89
CA SER A 276 4.92 -28.64 30.12
C SER A 276 4.91 -29.01 31.62
N THR A 277 5.45 -28.16 32.49
CA THR A 277 5.52 -28.36 33.94
C THR A 277 4.39 -27.68 34.70
N THR A 278 3.92 -26.52 34.24
CA THR A 278 2.85 -25.76 34.92
C THR A 278 1.52 -25.71 34.16
N LEU A 279 1.49 -26.21 32.92
CA LEU A 279 0.38 -26.14 31.97
C LEU A 279 -0.15 -24.71 31.71
N GLN A 280 0.64 -23.69 32.05
CA GLN A 280 0.27 -22.30 31.85
C GLN A 280 0.62 -21.83 30.44
N ALA A 281 -0.25 -21.00 29.86
CA ALA A 281 0.01 -20.36 28.57
C ALA A 281 1.16 -19.34 28.71
N LEU A 282 2.21 -19.53 27.92
CA LEU A 282 3.43 -18.71 28.00
C LEU A 282 3.41 -17.47 27.08
N VAL A 283 2.38 -17.29 26.25
CA VAL A 283 2.36 -16.31 25.16
C VAL A 283 1.11 -15.45 25.20
N MET A 284 1.27 -14.12 25.18
CA MET A 284 0.16 -13.15 25.15
C MET A 284 -0.55 -13.07 23.80
N ASP A 285 0.14 -13.43 22.71
CA ASP A 285 -0.36 -13.40 21.34
C ASP A 285 -0.24 -14.80 20.74
N LYS A 286 -1.26 -15.63 20.96
CA LYS A 286 -1.30 -17.03 20.51
C LYS A 286 -0.92 -17.11 19.02
N PRO A 287 0.18 -17.80 18.63
CA PRO A 287 0.50 -18.01 17.23
C PRO A 287 -0.68 -18.57 16.45
N PHE A 288 -0.76 -18.33 15.15
CA PHE A 288 -1.76 -18.97 14.32
C PHE A 288 -1.20 -19.35 12.96
N LEU A 289 -1.86 -20.32 12.32
CA LEU A 289 -1.66 -20.70 10.93
C LEU A 289 -2.86 -20.25 10.11
N ASP A 290 -2.63 -19.42 9.09
CA ASP A 290 -3.65 -19.08 8.09
C ASP A 290 -3.65 -20.14 6.97
N ILE A 291 -4.85 -20.58 6.55
CA ILE A 291 -5.08 -21.64 5.57
C ILE A 291 -6.10 -21.14 4.55
N SER A 292 -5.85 -21.34 3.25
CA SER A 292 -6.86 -21.14 2.19
C SER A 292 -7.20 -22.45 1.50
N ILE A 293 -8.48 -22.82 1.47
CA ILE A 293 -8.99 -24.04 0.80
C ILE A 293 -9.54 -23.71 -0.58
N LEU A 294 -9.23 -24.53 -1.59
CA LEU A 294 -9.68 -24.37 -2.98
C LEU A 294 -10.44 -25.61 -3.49
N ASP A 295 -11.36 -25.42 -4.46
CA ASP A 295 -12.03 -26.51 -5.19
C ASP A 295 -11.06 -27.23 -6.14
N LYS A 296 -11.16 -28.57 -6.24
CA LYS A 296 -10.55 -29.34 -7.32
C LYS A 296 -11.21 -28.97 -8.64
N SER A 297 -10.43 -28.52 -9.64
CA SER A 297 -10.96 -28.33 -11.00
C SER A 297 -11.27 -29.69 -11.65
N PRO A 298 -12.46 -29.93 -12.25
CA PRO A 298 -12.75 -31.19 -12.92
C PRO A 298 -12.04 -31.28 -14.29
N GLY A 299 -11.49 -32.46 -14.57
CA GLY A 299 -10.99 -32.85 -15.88
C GLY A 299 -12.12 -33.13 -16.89
N SER A 300 -11.79 -32.96 -18.15
CA SER A 300 -12.61 -33.01 -19.37
C SER A 300 -13.23 -34.38 -19.69
N ASP A 301 -14.46 -34.36 -20.22
CA ASP A 301 -14.93 -35.33 -21.21
C ASP A 301 -15.86 -34.69 -22.26
N ASN A 302 -15.77 -35.21 -23.49
CA ASN A 302 -16.28 -34.68 -24.76
C ASN A 302 -17.81 -34.77 -24.97
N GLN A 303 -18.42 -33.78 -25.65
CA GLN A 303 -19.16 -33.94 -26.94
C GLN A 303 -19.82 -32.62 -27.43
N ALA A 304 -20.12 -32.60 -28.72
CA ALA A 304 -20.17 -31.45 -29.63
C ALA A 304 -21.57 -30.80 -29.87
N ASP A 305 -21.51 -29.61 -30.51
CA ASP A 305 -22.48 -29.03 -31.48
C ASP A 305 -23.81 -28.42 -30.92
N LYS A 306 -24.33 -27.22 -31.26
CA LYS A 306 -24.06 -26.17 -32.28
C LYS A 306 -24.57 -24.78 -31.84
N GLY A 307 -23.87 -23.73 -32.28
CA GLY A 307 -24.44 -22.52 -32.92
C GLY A 307 -25.19 -21.47 -32.09
N PHE A 308 -24.55 -20.33 -31.82
CA PHE A 308 -24.91 -18.96 -32.26
C PHE A 308 -23.78 -18.00 -31.85
N GLY A 309 -23.27 -17.20 -32.78
CA GLY A 309 -22.01 -16.44 -32.61
C GLY A 309 -22.16 -15.05 -31.99
N VAL A 310 -21.17 -14.65 -31.18
CA VAL A 310 -20.85 -13.26 -30.80
C VAL A 310 -19.34 -13.15 -30.51
N ILE A 311 -18.67 -12.25 -31.25
CA ILE A 311 -17.43 -11.48 -30.98
C ILE A 311 -16.26 -12.20 -30.25
N SER A 312 -15.15 -12.38 -30.99
CA SER A 312 -13.90 -13.02 -30.56
C SER A 312 -13.20 -12.27 -29.42
N PHE A 313 -13.26 -12.83 -28.21
CA PHE A 313 -12.13 -12.81 -27.28
C PHE A 313 -11.26 -14.03 -27.58
N GLY A 314 -10.00 -13.81 -27.95
CA GLY A 314 -9.05 -14.87 -28.27
C GLY A 314 -8.93 -15.87 -27.12
N ALA A 315 -9.10 -17.15 -27.47
CA ALA A 315 -9.13 -18.27 -26.55
C ALA A 315 -7.81 -18.44 -25.78
N VAL A 316 -7.97 -18.80 -24.51
CA VAL A 316 -6.97 -19.41 -23.64
C VAL A 316 -6.50 -20.74 -24.26
N PRO A 317 -5.20 -21.00 -24.43
CA PRO A 317 -4.71 -22.33 -24.81
C PRO A 317 -4.84 -23.28 -23.62
N SER A 318 -5.49 -24.44 -23.80
CA SER A 318 -5.45 -25.52 -22.83
C SER A 318 -4.21 -26.41 -23.02
N ARG A 319 -3.51 -26.61 -21.90
CA ARG A 319 -2.69 -27.77 -21.51
C ARG A 319 -1.64 -28.27 -22.53
N GLY A 320 -0.43 -27.73 -22.38
CA GLY A 320 0.84 -28.30 -22.82
C GLY A 320 1.98 -27.55 -22.16
N ASP A 321 2.84 -28.28 -21.45
CA ASP A 321 4.11 -27.88 -20.84
C ASP A 321 4.07 -27.07 -19.52
N GLY A 322 4.81 -27.57 -18.53
CA GLY A 322 4.93 -26.98 -17.20
C GLY A 322 5.47 -25.57 -17.26
N ALA A 323 4.59 -24.57 -17.12
CA ALA A 323 4.98 -23.19 -16.97
C ALA A 323 5.85 -23.06 -15.71
N LYS A 324 7.17 -23.02 -15.92
CA LYS A 324 8.14 -22.73 -14.87
C LYS A 324 7.74 -21.40 -14.23
N LEU A 325 7.68 -21.38 -12.90
CA LEU A 325 7.64 -20.14 -12.14
C LEU A 325 8.86 -19.31 -12.59
N GLU A 326 8.65 -18.02 -12.89
CA GLU A 326 9.75 -17.15 -13.31
C GLU A 326 10.67 -16.94 -12.11
N GLU A 327 11.86 -17.51 -12.17
CA GLU A 327 12.94 -17.31 -11.21
C GLU A 327 14.07 -16.55 -11.91
N GLY A 328 14.70 -15.62 -11.20
CA GLY A 328 15.72 -14.75 -11.77
C GLY A 328 16.71 -14.24 -10.73
N TYR A 329 17.67 -13.47 -11.23
CA TYR A 329 18.67 -12.78 -10.42
C TYR A 329 18.73 -11.32 -10.82
N SER A 330 18.65 -10.45 -9.84
CA SER A 330 18.65 -9.00 -9.99
C SER A 330 19.90 -8.43 -9.32
N LYS A 331 20.72 -7.71 -10.08
CA LYS A 331 21.88 -6.98 -9.55
C LYS A 331 21.48 -5.61 -9.01
N ALA A 332 22.14 -5.19 -7.94
CA ALA A 332 22.05 -3.84 -7.42
C ALA A 332 22.66 -2.85 -8.43
N TYR A 333 21.93 -1.77 -8.71
CA TYR A 333 22.39 -0.68 -9.56
C TYR A 333 22.44 0.66 -8.81
N ILE A 334 21.85 0.73 -7.62
CA ILE A 334 21.97 1.85 -6.69
C ILE A 334 22.81 1.45 -5.50
N PHE A 335 23.74 2.32 -5.16
CA PHE A 335 24.52 2.24 -3.93
C PHE A 335 24.29 3.53 -3.15
N GLY A 336 24.27 3.43 -1.82
CA GLY A 336 24.22 4.60 -0.95
C GLY A 336 25.52 5.40 -0.99
N TYR A 337 25.57 6.41 -0.13
CA TYR A 337 26.76 7.22 0.09
C TYR A 337 27.59 6.64 1.25
N PRO A 338 28.87 7.04 1.40
CA PRO A 338 29.73 6.56 2.48
C PRO A 338 29.18 6.79 3.89
N ASP A 339 28.29 7.77 4.06
CA ASP A 339 27.58 8.10 5.31
C ASP A 339 26.36 7.19 5.60
N LYS A 340 26.18 6.11 4.83
CA LYS A 340 25.07 5.15 4.91
C LYS A 340 23.69 5.72 4.51
N THR A 341 23.66 6.88 3.85
CA THR A 341 22.44 7.47 3.30
C THR A 341 22.18 7.01 1.86
N VAL A 342 20.95 7.17 1.37
CA VAL A 342 20.58 6.99 -0.05
C VAL A 342 20.03 8.25 -0.68
N ARG A 343 19.50 9.19 0.12
CA ARG A 343 18.99 10.51 -0.29
C ARG A 343 17.89 10.38 -1.35
N ALA A 344 16.84 9.60 -1.04
CA ALA A 344 15.76 9.30 -1.97
C ALA A 344 15.04 10.56 -2.51
N ASP A 345 14.88 11.60 -1.69
CA ASP A 345 14.30 12.88 -2.09
C ASP A 345 15.32 13.86 -2.70
N GLY A 346 16.60 13.50 -2.73
CA GLY A 346 17.66 14.34 -3.28
C GLY A 346 17.66 14.36 -4.80
N ASN A 347 17.89 15.53 -5.39
CA ASN A 347 18.08 15.67 -6.83
C ASN A 347 19.36 14.97 -7.28
N VAL A 348 19.25 14.23 -8.37
CA VAL A 348 20.35 13.42 -8.93
C VAL A 348 21.12 14.24 -9.96
N SER A 349 22.44 14.14 -9.94
CA SER A 349 23.30 14.72 -10.98
C SER A 349 23.28 13.89 -12.27
N ARG A 350 23.63 14.50 -13.40
CA ARG A 350 23.72 13.81 -14.69
C ARG A 350 24.67 12.60 -14.65
N ALA A 351 25.80 12.72 -13.97
CA ALA A 351 26.74 11.61 -13.80
C ALA A 351 26.17 10.46 -12.95
N GLU A 352 25.42 10.78 -11.88
CA GLU A 352 24.78 9.75 -11.05
C GLU A 352 23.70 9.00 -11.82
N ALA A 353 22.89 9.70 -12.62
CA ALA A 353 21.84 9.08 -13.43
C ALA A 353 22.42 8.13 -14.49
N VAL A 354 23.47 8.55 -15.20
CA VAL A 354 24.17 7.68 -16.16
C VAL A 354 24.82 6.49 -15.45
N LEU A 355 25.42 6.67 -14.27
CA LEU A 355 25.95 5.56 -13.50
C LEU A 355 24.86 4.54 -13.12
N MET A 356 23.68 5.00 -12.70
CA MET A 356 22.56 4.13 -12.39
C MET A 356 22.10 3.32 -13.61
N VAL A 357 21.96 3.98 -14.77
CA VAL A 357 21.59 3.30 -16.03
C VAL A 357 22.66 2.30 -16.48
N SER A 358 23.93 2.70 -16.51
CA SER A 358 25.03 1.82 -16.93
C SER A 358 25.16 0.58 -16.05
N ARG A 359 24.90 0.70 -14.74
CA ARG A 359 24.85 -0.44 -13.83
C ARG A 359 23.64 -1.33 -14.07
N LEU A 360 22.46 -0.74 -14.27
CA LEU A 360 21.24 -1.49 -14.57
C LEU A 360 21.36 -2.29 -15.88
N GLN A 361 22.04 -1.72 -16.88
CA GLN A 361 22.35 -2.39 -18.15
C GLN A 361 23.55 -3.35 -18.05
N GLU A 362 24.18 -3.45 -16.88
CA GLU A 362 25.36 -4.28 -16.63
C GLU A 362 26.52 -4.03 -17.60
N TYR A 363 26.72 -2.78 -18.02
CA TYR A 363 27.86 -2.42 -18.86
C TYR A 363 29.20 -2.60 -18.14
N ASP A 364 30.26 -2.84 -18.90
CA ASP A 364 31.63 -2.85 -18.37
C ASP A 364 32.09 -1.43 -18.02
N LEU A 365 32.25 -1.17 -16.72
CA LEU A 365 32.66 0.12 -16.17
C LEU A 365 34.17 0.22 -15.91
N SER A 366 34.97 -0.75 -16.35
CA SER A 366 36.41 -0.81 -16.07
C SER A 366 37.23 0.31 -16.73
N ASP A 367 36.78 0.80 -17.90
CA ASP A 367 37.49 1.85 -18.64
C ASP A 367 37.28 3.24 -18.03
N THR A 368 38.18 3.59 -17.12
CA THR A 368 38.20 4.89 -16.43
C THR A 368 39.32 5.81 -16.91
N SER A 369 40.17 5.33 -17.82
CA SER A 369 41.49 5.93 -18.09
C SER A 369 41.46 7.12 -19.05
N LYS A 370 40.46 7.21 -19.93
CA LYS A 370 40.37 8.26 -20.96
C LYS A 370 39.01 8.98 -20.89
N PRO A 371 38.95 10.29 -20.63
CA PRO A 371 37.70 11.04 -20.66
C PRO A 371 37.21 11.22 -22.11
N VAL A 372 35.92 11.00 -22.33
CA VAL A 372 35.25 11.20 -23.64
C VAL A 372 34.82 12.66 -23.83
N PHE A 373 34.49 13.36 -22.74
CA PHE A 373 33.91 14.70 -22.75
C PHE A 373 34.87 15.73 -22.15
N ALA A 374 34.86 16.95 -22.68
CA ALA A 374 35.84 17.99 -22.35
C ALA A 374 35.83 18.43 -20.88
N ASP A 375 34.71 18.27 -20.18
CA ASP A 375 34.52 18.66 -18.78
C ASP A 375 34.53 17.48 -17.80
N THR A 376 35.07 16.33 -18.22
CA THR A 376 35.24 15.13 -17.40
C THR A 376 36.72 14.80 -17.21
N LYS A 377 37.05 14.02 -16.16
CA LYS A 377 38.43 13.65 -15.83
C LYS A 377 38.57 12.12 -15.78
N ALA A 378 39.76 11.62 -16.11
CA ALA A 378 40.09 10.21 -15.92
C ALA A 378 39.98 9.81 -14.43
N ASN A 379 39.70 8.54 -14.18
CA ASN A 379 39.67 7.91 -12.86
C ASN A 379 38.70 8.54 -11.84
N THR A 380 37.75 9.37 -12.28
CA THR A 380 36.65 9.82 -11.42
C THR A 380 35.62 8.70 -11.23
N TRP A 381 34.88 8.71 -10.11
CA TRP A 381 33.92 7.66 -9.74
C TRP A 381 32.85 7.35 -10.81
N TYR A 382 32.55 8.30 -11.71
CA TYR A 382 31.61 8.13 -12.83
C TYR A 382 32.27 7.85 -14.19
N ALA A 383 33.60 7.89 -14.30
CA ALA A 383 34.30 7.87 -15.59
C ALA A 383 33.97 6.59 -16.38
N GLY A 384 34.03 5.44 -15.72
CA GLY A 384 33.69 4.15 -16.32
C GLY A 384 32.27 4.09 -16.87
N ALA A 385 31.30 4.64 -16.12
CA ALA A 385 29.91 4.66 -16.55
C ALA A 385 29.62 5.62 -17.69
N LEU A 386 30.25 6.80 -17.72
CA LEU A 386 30.13 7.72 -18.85
C LEU A 386 30.74 7.12 -20.11
N ASN A 387 31.93 6.53 -20.00
CA ASN A 387 32.61 5.89 -21.12
C ASN A 387 31.79 4.71 -21.67
N ALA A 388 31.24 3.88 -20.79
CA ALA A 388 30.37 2.77 -21.17
C ALA A 388 29.07 3.25 -21.85
N ALA A 389 28.38 4.23 -21.27
CA ALA A 389 27.16 4.79 -21.84
C ALA A 389 27.40 5.46 -23.20
N TYR A 390 28.52 6.16 -23.36
CA TYR A 390 28.91 6.72 -24.65
C TYR A 390 29.15 5.62 -25.70
N LYS A 391 29.91 4.56 -25.35
CA LYS A 391 30.15 3.41 -26.24
C LYS A 391 28.86 2.68 -26.62
N ALA A 392 27.91 2.60 -25.69
CA ALA A 392 26.59 2.04 -25.92
C ALA A 392 25.67 2.94 -26.78
N GLY A 393 26.09 4.18 -27.08
CA GLY A 393 25.33 5.11 -27.92
C GLY A 393 24.08 5.69 -27.25
N ILE A 394 24.03 5.71 -25.92
CA ILE A 394 22.84 6.16 -25.15
C ILE A 394 22.95 7.60 -24.65
N LEU A 395 24.02 8.32 -25.01
CA LEU A 395 24.23 9.73 -24.68
C LEU A 395 24.03 10.61 -25.92
N GLU A 396 23.49 11.81 -25.72
CA GLU A 396 23.29 12.77 -26.82
C GLU A 396 24.57 13.51 -27.18
N GLU A 397 25.43 13.74 -26.19
CA GLU A 397 26.68 14.47 -26.36
C GLU A 397 27.69 13.67 -27.20
N LYS A 398 28.37 14.36 -28.11
CA LYS A 398 29.45 13.80 -28.93
C LYS A 398 30.78 13.86 -28.18
N ALA A 399 31.75 13.01 -28.58
CA ALA A 399 33.11 13.08 -28.05
C ALA A 399 33.68 14.50 -28.18
N GLY A 400 34.25 15.01 -27.08
CA GLY A 400 34.78 16.37 -26.97
C GLY A 400 33.76 17.44 -26.57
N GLU A 401 32.45 17.16 -26.58
CA GLU A 401 31.45 18.09 -26.05
C GLU A 401 31.46 18.11 -24.50
N ARG A 402 30.66 19.00 -23.91
CA ARG A 402 30.52 19.13 -22.45
C ARG A 402 29.34 18.30 -21.96
N PHE A 403 29.61 17.33 -21.10
CA PHE A 403 28.59 16.45 -20.53
C PHE A 403 27.86 17.06 -19.32
N ARG A 404 28.51 17.99 -18.61
CA ARG A 404 28.01 18.64 -17.38
C ARG A 404 27.72 17.64 -16.26
N PRO A 405 28.72 16.86 -15.79
CA PRO A 405 28.51 15.72 -14.91
C PRO A 405 27.86 16.05 -13.56
N ASN A 406 28.12 17.26 -13.03
CA ASN A 406 27.66 17.67 -11.70
C ASN A 406 26.31 18.43 -11.73
N ASP A 407 25.82 18.82 -12.91
CA ASP A 407 24.53 19.49 -13.05
C ASP A 407 23.42 18.52 -12.63
N LYS A 408 22.35 19.07 -12.03
CA LYS A 408 21.16 18.28 -11.71
C LYS A 408 20.41 17.93 -13.00
N MET A 409 19.98 16.67 -13.09
CA MET A 409 19.30 16.16 -14.26
C MET A 409 17.81 16.51 -14.21
N THR A 410 17.26 16.93 -15.34
CA THR A 410 15.81 17.13 -15.51
C THR A 410 15.08 15.82 -15.78
N ARG A 411 13.78 15.78 -15.51
CA ARG A 411 12.91 14.64 -15.83
C ARG A 411 12.91 14.31 -17.33
N ALA A 412 12.94 15.33 -18.19
CA ALA A 412 12.96 15.14 -19.63
C ALA A 412 14.31 14.62 -20.16
N GLU A 413 15.43 15.07 -19.60
CA GLU A 413 16.75 14.49 -19.91
C GLU A 413 16.80 13.00 -19.51
N LEU A 414 16.22 12.62 -18.37
CA LEU A 414 16.13 11.19 -18.00
C LEU A 414 15.26 10.41 -19.01
N ALA A 415 14.10 10.93 -19.39
CA ALA A 415 13.25 10.27 -20.39
C ALA A 415 14.01 10.04 -21.70
N LYS A 416 14.81 11.03 -22.12
CA LYS A 416 15.68 10.90 -23.29
C LYS A 416 16.73 9.80 -23.13
N LEU A 417 17.45 9.76 -22.00
CA LEU A 417 18.43 8.71 -21.69
C LEU A 417 17.78 7.31 -21.74
N ILE A 418 16.60 7.15 -21.14
CA ILE A 418 15.87 5.88 -21.10
C ILE A 418 15.33 5.48 -22.47
N SER A 419 14.95 6.44 -23.32
CA SER A 419 14.39 6.17 -24.66
C SER A 419 15.33 5.40 -25.59
N TYR A 420 16.64 5.42 -25.33
CA TYR A 420 17.64 4.66 -26.07
C TYR A 420 17.66 3.16 -25.74
N ILE A 421 17.25 2.80 -24.52
CA ILE A 421 17.29 1.41 -24.01
C ILE A 421 15.91 0.77 -23.87
N ASP A 422 14.83 1.56 -23.93
CA ASP A 422 13.46 1.06 -23.87
C ASP A 422 12.89 0.77 -25.27
N LYS A 423 11.84 -0.04 -25.33
CA LYS A 423 11.17 -0.40 -26.59
C LYS A 423 10.56 0.83 -27.27
N LYS A 424 10.60 0.87 -28.61
CA LYS A 424 9.92 1.93 -29.38
C LYS A 424 8.41 1.75 -29.38
N ASN A 425 7.69 2.87 -29.41
CA ASN A 425 6.24 2.94 -29.57
C ASN A 425 5.86 4.33 -30.15
N ASP A 426 4.60 4.44 -30.58
CA ASP A 426 4.04 5.65 -31.18
C ASP A 426 2.96 6.29 -30.28
N ALA A 427 3.03 6.05 -28.97
CA ALA A 427 2.07 6.63 -28.02
C ALA A 427 2.24 8.15 -27.95
N ILE A 428 1.17 8.85 -27.58
CA ILE A 428 1.20 10.29 -27.31
C ILE A 428 0.78 10.47 -25.85
N ALA A 429 1.63 11.11 -25.06
CA ALA A 429 1.32 11.36 -23.67
C ALA A 429 0.30 12.52 -23.55
N PRO A 430 -0.66 12.44 -22.61
CA PRO A 430 -1.71 13.46 -22.44
C PRO A 430 -1.23 14.67 -21.62
N PHE A 431 0.05 15.03 -21.73
CA PHE A 431 0.66 16.09 -20.95
C PHE A 431 0.74 17.37 -21.78
N GLU A 432 -0.08 18.37 -21.42
CA GLU A 432 -0.08 19.65 -22.14
C GLU A 432 1.27 20.39 -22.05
N ASP A 433 1.98 20.24 -20.93
CA ASP A 433 3.29 20.85 -20.68
C ASP A 433 4.46 20.14 -21.41
N VAL A 434 4.18 19.14 -22.23
CA VAL A 434 5.17 18.40 -23.04
C VAL A 434 5.11 18.77 -24.51
N LYS A 435 3.99 19.29 -25.01
CA LYS A 435 3.82 19.64 -26.43
C LYS A 435 4.83 20.69 -26.88
N GLY A 436 5.58 20.40 -27.93
CA GLY A 436 6.63 21.25 -28.47
C GLY A 436 7.96 21.21 -27.69
N HIS A 437 8.05 20.41 -26.62
CA HIS A 437 9.28 20.26 -25.86
C HIS A 437 10.31 19.42 -26.66
N LYS A 438 11.60 19.76 -26.61
CA LYS A 438 12.65 19.07 -27.39
C LYS A 438 12.76 17.55 -27.14
N PHE A 439 12.29 17.09 -25.98
CA PHE A 439 12.29 15.68 -25.58
C PHE A 439 10.89 15.05 -25.59
N GLU A 440 9.91 15.68 -26.22
CA GLU A 440 8.52 15.21 -26.33
C GLU A 440 8.43 13.75 -26.79
N ALA A 441 9.12 13.39 -27.88
CA ALA A 441 9.10 12.02 -28.40
C ALA A 441 9.61 10.98 -27.39
N ALA A 442 10.63 11.33 -26.60
CA ALA A 442 11.16 10.43 -25.57
C ALA A 442 10.20 10.30 -24.38
N ILE A 443 9.56 11.40 -23.98
CA ILE A 443 8.54 11.41 -22.92
C ILE A 443 7.34 10.56 -23.35
N ASN A 444 6.85 10.77 -24.58
CA ASN A 444 5.80 9.97 -25.22
C ASN A 444 6.13 8.47 -25.23
N GLN A 445 7.36 8.12 -25.62
CA GLN A 445 7.83 6.72 -25.60
C GLN A 445 7.77 6.15 -24.17
N CYS A 446 8.32 6.85 -23.18
CA CYS A 446 8.30 6.39 -21.79
C CYS A 446 6.87 6.26 -21.25
N TYR A 447 5.95 7.15 -21.63
CA TYR A 447 4.55 7.10 -21.23
C TYR A 447 3.84 5.88 -21.85
N GLY A 448 3.99 5.66 -23.16
CA GLY A 448 3.40 4.52 -23.87
C GLY A 448 3.86 3.16 -23.34
N ASN A 449 5.08 3.11 -22.79
CA ASN A 449 5.61 1.91 -22.17
C ASN A 449 5.30 1.79 -20.66
N ASN A 450 4.46 2.68 -20.11
CA ASN A 450 4.11 2.76 -18.69
C ASN A 450 5.31 2.98 -17.74
N ARG A 451 6.40 3.60 -18.22
CA ARG A 451 7.56 3.95 -17.38
C ARG A 451 7.32 5.21 -16.56
N ILE A 452 6.50 6.12 -17.11
CA ILE A 452 6.09 7.37 -16.49
C ILE A 452 4.58 7.50 -16.56
N LYS A 453 3.98 8.13 -15.54
CA LYS A 453 2.53 8.36 -15.46
C LYS A 453 2.14 9.85 -15.39
N GLY A 454 3.12 10.73 -15.20
CA GLY A 454 2.87 12.15 -14.88
C GLY A 454 2.46 12.34 -13.43
N TYR A 455 2.10 13.58 -13.09
CA TYR A 455 1.62 13.97 -11.77
C TYR A 455 0.08 13.96 -11.73
N PRO A 456 -0.54 13.88 -10.53
CA PRO A 456 -2.01 13.88 -10.40
C PRO A 456 -2.71 15.11 -10.96
N ASP A 457 -1.98 16.22 -11.15
CA ASP A 457 -2.48 17.45 -11.77
C ASP A 457 -2.49 17.40 -13.31
N GLY A 458 -2.12 16.26 -13.91
CA GLY A 458 -2.09 16.07 -15.36
C GLY A 458 -0.82 16.57 -16.04
N THR A 459 0.22 16.99 -15.30
CA THR A 459 1.48 17.51 -15.86
C THR A 459 2.60 16.46 -15.87
N PHE A 460 3.60 16.63 -16.74
CA PHE A 460 4.85 15.84 -16.69
C PHE A 460 5.99 16.57 -15.97
N ARG A 461 6.02 17.89 -16.06
CA ARG A 461 7.05 18.83 -15.58
C ARG A 461 8.44 18.53 -16.16
N PRO A 462 8.63 18.65 -17.49
CA PRO A 462 9.84 18.19 -18.18
C PRO A 462 11.14 18.80 -17.64
N ASP A 463 11.12 20.08 -17.28
CA ASP A 463 12.30 20.82 -16.79
C ASP A 463 12.51 20.76 -15.27
N SER A 464 11.63 20.07 -14.53
CA SER A 464 11.84 19.86 -13.11
C SER A 464 12.99 18.87 -12.87
N MET A 465 13.79 19.15 -11.84
CA MET A 465 14.88 18.26 -11.43
C MET A 465 14.34 16.95 -10.91
N ILE A 466 14.93 15.83 -11.32
CA ILE A 466 14.48 14.50 -10.92
C ILE A 466 15.15 14.05 -9.63
N ARG A 467 14.33 13.49 -8.72
CA ARG A 467 14.78 12.94 -7.44
C ARG A 467 15.23 11.49 -7.57
N ARG A 468 16.07 11.03 -6.64
CA ARG A 468 16.63 9.67 -6.67
C ARG A 468 15.56 8.58 -6.58
N GLY A 469 14.53 8.75 -5.76
CA GLY A 469 13.41 7.81 -5.68
C GLY A 469 12.63 7.74 -7.00
N GLU A 470 12.47 8.86 -7.70
CA GLU A 470 11.71 8.93 -8.95
C GLU A 470 12.46 8.22 -10.07
N ILE A 471 13.75 8.51 -10.27
CA ILE A 471 14.56 7.77 -11.26
C ILE A 471 14.58 6.27 -10.95
N THR A 472 14.64 5.88 -9.67
CA THR A 472 14.64 4.46 -9.28
C THR A 472 13.35 3.75 -9.69
N SER A 473 12.20 4.35 -9.41
CA SER A 473 10.90 3.76 -9.79
C SER A 473 10.76 3.62 -11.31
N ILE A 474 11.20 4.63 -12.07
CA ILE A 474 11.19 4.58 -13.53
C ILE A 474 12.13 3.47 -14.04
N LEU A 475 13.34 3.37 -13.51
CA LEU A 475 14.32 2.35 -13.91
C LEU A 475 13.89 0.93 -13.55
N ASN A 476 13.33 0.71 -12.37
CA ASN A 476 12.75 -0.57 -11.97
C ASN A 476 11.63 -1.01 -12.92
N SER A 477 10.80 -0.06 -13.37
CA SER A 477 9.70 -0.36 -14.29
C SER A 477 10.18 -0.93 -15.63
N LEU A 478 11.39 -0.59 -16.11
CA LEU A 478 11.92 -1.08 -17.39
C LEU A 478 11.93 -2.62 -17.47
N TYR A 479 12.29 -3.25 -16.35
CA TYR A 479 12.46 -4.71 -16.23
C TYR A 479 11.43 -5.36 -15.32
N ASN A 480 10.35 -4.64 -14.98
CA ASN A 480 9.33 -5.09 -14.04
C ASN A 480 9.90 -5.53 -12.68
N ARG A 481 10.99 -4.88 -12.23
CA ARG A 481 11.59 -5.14 -10.93
C ARG A 481 10.72 -4.53 -9.85
N LYS A 482 10.08 -5.37 -9.04
CA LYS A 482 9.14 -4.87 -8.03
C LYS A 482 9.01 -5.82 -6.87
N VAL A 483 9.47 -5.35 -5.70
CA VAL A 483 9.24 -6.04 -4.44
C VAL A 483 8.29 -5.24 -3.55
N ARG A 484 7.65 -5.94 -2.61
CA ARG A 484 6.85 -5.35 -1.52
C ARG A 484 7.20 -6.06 -0.21
N ALA A 485 6.62 -5.60 0.90
CA ALA A 485 6.84 -6.18 2.22
C ALA A 485 6.76 -7.72 2.23
N GLU A 486 5.75 -8.26 1.55
CA GLU A 486 5.52 -9.70 1.42
C GLU A 486 6.66 -10.43 0.71
N GLY A 487 7.19 -9.83 -0.36
CA GLY A 487 8.29 -10.39 -1.14
C GLY A 487 9.63 -10.41 -0.40
N LEU A 488 9.78 -9.60 0.65
CA LEU A 488 10.98 -9.57 1.48
C LEU A 488 10.92 -10.52 2.68
N LYS A 489 9.78 -11.21 2.90
CA LYS A 489 9.64 -12.14 4.03
C LYS A 489 10.61 -13.31 3.85
N GLY A 490 11.56 -13.43 4.77
CA GLY A 490 12.52 -14.54 4.80
C GLY A 490 13.92 -14.20 4.31
N VAL A 491 14.15 -12.97 3.85
CA VAL A 491 15.50 -12.48 3.52
C VAL A 491 15.92 -11.35 4.46
N THR A 492 17.24 -11.24 4.69
CA THR A 492 17.81 -10.12 5.43
C THR A 492 18.30 -9.08 4.44
N ILE A 493 17.80 -7.86 4.56
CA ILE A 493 18.22 -6.71 3.75
C ILE A 493 19.02 -5.73 4.60
N THR A 494 19.88 -4.94 3.95
CA THR A 494 20.56 -3.81 4.56
C THR A 494 19.80 -2.53 4.28
N ASN A 495 19.48 -1.77 5.32
CA ASN A 495 18.74 -0.51 5.18
C ASN A 495 19.69 0.70 5.17
N PHE A 496 19.31 1.73 4.44
CA PHE A 496 19.90 3.06 4.55
C PHE A 496 19.30 3.81 5.74
N ILE A 497 20.10 4.66 6.38
CA ILE A 497 19.70 5.31 7.64
C ILE A 497 18.69 6.44 7.45
N ASP A 498 18.54 6.94 6.22
CA ASP A 498 17.74 8.12 5.87
C ASP A 498 16.48 7.80 5.05
N ILE A 499 16.16 6.51 4.87
CA ILE A 499 14.94 6.09 4.18
C ILE A 499 14.12 5.16 5.07
N SER A 500 12.94 5.64 5.46
CA SER A 500 11.99 4.85 6.24
C SER A 500 11.25 3.86 5.35
N PRO A 501 10.87 2.66 5.84
CA PRO A 501 9.92 1.75 5.18
C PRO A 501 8.59 2.38 4.74
N ARG A 502 8.25 3.55 5.31
CA ARG A 502 7.06 4.34 4.96
C ARG A 502 7.28 5.31 3.79
N HIS A 503 8.53 5.57 3.41
CA HIS A 503 8.83 6.42 2.27
C HIS A 503 8.31 5.74 0.99
N TRP A 504 7.63 6.49 0.12
CA TRP A 504 6.99 5.93 -1.09
C TRP A 504 7.97 5.17 -2.00
N ALA A 505 9.22 5.65 -2.08
CA ALA A 505 10.30 5.01 -2.85
C ALA A 505 11.06 3.91 -2.09
N TYR A 506 10.65 3.54 -0.86
CA TYR A 506 11.43 2.60 -0.06
C TYR A 506 11.65 1.27 -0.77
N TYR A 507 10.58 0.61 -1.22
CA TYR A 507 10.71 -0.67 -1.92
C TYR A 507 11.43 -0.54 -3.26
N GLU A 508 11.29 0.61 -3.93
CA GLU A 508 12.03 0.89 -5.16
C GLU A 508 13.55 0.93 -4.89
N ILE A 509 13.94 1.59 -3.80
CA ILE A 509 15.34 1.68 -3.37
C ILE A 509 15.87 0.33 -2.92
N ILE A 510 15.12 -0.42 -2.11
CA ILE A 510 15.51 -1.76 -1.68
C ILE A 510 15.73 -2.67 -2.89
N GLU A 511 14.80 -2.65 -3.84
CA GLU A 511 14.85 -3.38 -5.10
C GLU A 511 16.10 -3.06 -5.91
N ALA A 512 16.44 -1.78 -5.99
CA ALA A 512 17.59 -1.30 -6.74
C ALA A 512 18.94 -1.48 -6.03
N SER A 513 18.95 -1.70 -4.72
CA SER A 513 20.18 -1.65 -3.90
C SER A 513 20.67 -2.99 -3.39
N HIS A 514 20.02 -4.10 -3.75
CA HIS A 514 20.44 -5.44 -3.32
C HIS A 514 20.59 -6.38 -4.51
N ASN A 515 21.68 -7.15 -4.47
CA ASN A 515 21.82 -8.33 -5.30
C ASN A 515 20.92 -9.43 -4.73
N HIS A 516 20.01 -9.99 -5.53
CA HIS A 516 19.07 -10.96 -4.99
C HIS A 516 18.56 -11.94 -6.04
N TYR A 517 18.20 -13.13 -5.57
CA TYR A 517 17.42 -14.10 -6.33
C TYR A 517 15.95 -13.91 -6.03
N TYR A 518 15.10 -13.98 -7.05
CA TYR A 518 13.67 -13.83 -6.91
C TYR A 518 12.89 -14.93 -7.61
N ARG A 519 11.62 -15.04 -7.23
CA ARG A 519 10.59 -15.81 -7.92
C ARG A 519 9.31 -15.00 -8.04
N ARG A 520 8.58 -15.17 -9.14
CA ARG A 520 7.20 -14.70 -9.31
C ARG A 520 6.20 -15.84 -9.14
N MET A 521 5.10 -15.57 -8.45
CA MET A 521 4.14 -16.59 -8.02
C MET A 521 3.29 -17.13 -9.17
N ARG A 522 3.11 -16.34 -10.23
CA ARG A 522 2.36 -16.72 -11.43
C ARG A 522 3.06 -16.21 -12.69
N PRO A 523 2.85 -16.86 -13.84
CA PRO A 523 3.22 -16.30 -15.13
C PRO A 523 2.62 -14.90 -15.29
N ASN A 524 3.44 -13.92 -15.68
CA ASN A 524 3.10 -12.50 -15.84
C ASN A 524 2.87 -11.68 -14.55
N ASP A 525 3.09 -12.25 -13.36
CA ASP A 525 3.20 -11.42 -12.15
C ASP A 525 4.42 -10.50 -12.29
N ILE A 526 4.32 -9.27 -11.77
CA ILE A 526 5.46 -8.35 -11.69
C ILE A 526 6.05 -8.29 -10.27
N GLU A 527 5.32 -8.79 -9.26
CA GLU A 527 5.78 -8.74 -7.87
C GLU A 527 6.68 -9.95 -7.55
N GLU A 528 7.85 -9.63 -7.03
CA GLU A 528 8.91 -10.58 -6.72
C GLU A 528 8.82 -11.04 -5.27
N ILE A 529 9.09 -12.32 -5.07
CA ILE A 529 9.43 -12.90 -3.77
C ILE A 529 10.91 -13.20 -3.77
N TRP A 530 11.65 -12.54 -2.89
CA TRP A 530 13.08 -12.71 -2.75
C TRP A 530 13.38 -14.02 -2.03
N LEU A 531 14.21 -14.83 -2.67
CA LEU A 531 14.63 -16.13 -2.19
C LEU A 531 15.92 -16.02 -1.37
N ARG A 532 16.82 -15.13 -1.80
CA ARG A 532 18.12 -14.88 -1.15
C ARG A 532 18.65 -13.52 -1.56
N VAL A 533 19.34 -12.86 -0.62
CA VAL A 533 20.09 -11.62 -0.85
C VAL A 533 21.57 -11.94 -0.74
N ASP A 534 22.34 -11.57 -1.76
CA ASP A 534 23.79 -11.70 -1.76
C ASP A 534 24.44 -10.39 -1.27
N LYS A 535 25.60 -10.52 -0.62
CA LYS A 535 26.36 -9.38 -0.10
C LYS A 535 27.15 -8.64 -1.17
#